data_AF-A0A1Y4F433-F1
#
_entry.id   AF-A0A1Y4F433-F1
#
_cell.length_a   1.000
_cell.length_b   1.000
_cell.length_c   1.000
_cell.angle_alpha   90.00
_cell.angle_beta   90.00
_cell.angle_gamma   90.00
#
_symmetry.space_group_name_H-M   'P 1'
#
loop_
_entity.id
_entity.type
_entity.pdbx_description
1 polymer ?
#
loop_
_entity_poly.entity_id
_entity_poly.type
_entity_poly.pdbx_seq_one_letter_code
_entity_poly.pdbx_strand_id
1 'polypeptide(L)' 'MKLHASGEDYLETILYERHCFFTEQLIAAGVAPKTAEADACRIEHAISSKSFARLKKAAKQEQD' A
#
# COMPACT_ATOMS: atom_id res chain seq x y z
N MET A 1 17.74 27.37 9.09
CA MET A 1 17.04 27.25 7.78
C MET A 1 15.68 26.62 8.07
N LYS A 2 14.59 27.20 7.55
CA LYS A 2 13.23 26.68 7.73
C LYS A 2 13.11 25.34 7.03
N LEU A 3 12.86 24.26 7.78
CA LEU A 3 12.47 22.96 7.23
C LEU A 3 11.05 23.15 6.67
N HIS A 4 10.96 23.41 5.38
CA HIS A 4 9.70 23.37 4.66
C HIS A 4 9.46 21.89 4.36
N ALA A 5 8.52 21.26 5.07
CA ALA A 5 8.08 19.90 4.79
C ALA A 5 7.44 19.88 3.39
N SER A 6 8.25 19.53 2.38
CA SER A 6 7.84 19.50 0.98
C SER A 6 6.92 18.31 0.72
N GLY A 7 5.94 18.47 -0.18
CA GLY A 7 4.95 17.43 -0.51
C GLY A 7 5.50 16.10 -1.03
N GLU A 8 6.80 16.00 -1.33
CA GLU A 8 7.50 14.77 -1.72
C GLU A 8 7.47 13.71 -0.59
N ASP A 9 7.73 14.10 0.66
CA ASP A 9 7.76 13.17 1.81
C ASP A 9 6.38 12.53 2.05
N TYR A 10 5.31 13.26 1.74
CA TYR A 10 3.94 12.79 1.91
C TYR A 10 3.58 11.72 0.87
N LEU A 11 4.03 11.88 -0.37
CA LEU A 11 3.80 10.90 -1.43
C LEU A 11 4.57 9.61 -1.15
N GLU A 12 5.83 9.70 -0.72
CA GLU A 12 6.64 8.54 -0.34
C GLU A 12 6.00 7.76 0.81
N THR A 13 5.51 8.46 1.83
CA THR A 13 4.80 7.84 2.96
C THR A 13 3.54 7.08 2.51
N ILE A 14 2.76 7.64 1.58
CA ILE A 14 1.56 6.99 1.06
C ILE A 14 1.91 5.75 0.23
N LEU A 15 2.94 5.82 -0.61
CA LEU A 15 3.36 4.69 -1.44
C LEU A 15 3.88 3.55 -0.56
N TYR A 16 4.68 3.86 0.46
CA TYR A 16 5.16 2.86 1.42
C TYR A 16 4.01 2.18 2.18
N GLU A 17 3.01 2.93 2.65
CA GLU A 17 1.84 2.34 3.31
C GLU A 17 1.09 1.35 2.40
N ARG A 18 0.94 1.72 1.11
CA ARG A 18 0.30 0.86 0.11
C ARG A 18 1.14 -0.38 -0.17
N HIS A 19 2.46 -0.21 -0.28
CA HIS A 19 3.41 -1.29 -0.48
C HIS A 19 3.22 -2.38 0.56
N CYS A 20 3.31 -2.01 1.84
CA CYS A 20 3.18 -2.94 2.95
C CYS A 20 1.82 -3.63 2.93
N PHE A 21 0.73 -2.86 2.74
CA PHE A 21 -0.61 -3.41 2.68
C PHE A 21 -0.76 -4.47 1.58
N PHE A 22 -0.38 -4.16 0.34
CA PHE A 22 -0.55 -5.11 -0.76
C PHE A 22 0.37 -6.33 -0.62
N THR A 23 1.61 -6.14 -0.15
CA THR A 23 2.53 -7.25 0.12
C THR A 23 1.94 -8.21 1.16
N GLU A 24 1.46 -7.69 2.29
CA GLU A 24 0.83 -8.51 3.35
C GLU A 24 -0.43 -9.23 2.84
N GLN A 25 -1.30 -8.54 2.11
CA GLN A 25 -2.53 -9.13 1.58
C GLN A 25 -2.26 -10.22 0.53
N LEU A 26 -1.27 -10.02 -0.34
CA LEU A 26 -0.89 -11.01 -1.35
C LEU A 26 -0.24 -12.24 -0.71
N ILE A 27 0.61 -12.05 0.31
CA ILE A 27 1.17 -13.15 1.09
C ILE A 27 0.07 -13.92 1.81
N ALA A 28 -0.88 -13.23 2.45
CA ALA A 28 -2.03 -13.85 3.10
C ALA A 28 -2.91 -14.65 2.12
N ALA A 29 -2.98 -14.21 0.87
CA ALA A 29 -3.66 -14.93 -0.21
C ALA A 29 -2.86 -16.14 -0.77
N GLY A 30 -1.65 -16.41 -0.25
CA GLY A 30 -0.81 -17.55 -0.64
C GLY A 30 0.23 -17.25 -1.73
N VAL A 31 0.44 -15.97 -2.08
CA VAL A 31 1.49 -15.57 -3.02
C VAL A 31 2.86 -15.61 -2.35
N ALA A 32 3.87 -16.12 -3.06
CA ALA A 32 5.24 -16.14 -2.55
C ALA A 32 5.75 -14.72 -2.24
N PRO A 33 6.48 -14.50 -1.14
CA PRO A 33 6.86 -13.15 -0.69
C PRO A 33 7.54 -12.28 -1.76
N LYS A 34 8.46 -12.86 -2.54
CA LYS A 34 9.16 -12.14 -3.63
C LYS A 34 8.21 -11.68 -4.73
N THR A 35 7.20 -12.49 -5.05
CA THR A 35 6.19 -12.14 -6.05
C THR A 35 5.23 -11.10 -5.49
N ALA A 36 4.82 -11.25 -4.23
CA ALA A 36 3.96 -10.30 -3.54
C ALA A 36 4.58 -8.89 -3.49
N GLU A 37 5.86 -8.78 -3.14
CA GLU A 37 6.60 -7.51 -3.11
C GLU A 37 6.66 -6.85 -4.50
N ALA A 38 7.00 -7.63 -5.53
CA ALA A 38 7.10 -7.13 -6.90
C ALA A 38 5.73 -6.66 -7.44
N ASP A 39 4.65 -7.36 -7.11
CA ASP A 39 3.30 -6.99 -7.54
C ASP A 39 2.76 -5.82 -6.72
N ALA A 40 3.04 -5.76 -5.41
CA ALA A 40 2.70 -4.61 -4.57
C ALA A 40 3.34 -3.32 -5.09
N CYS A 41 4.62 -3.39 -5.48
CA CYS A 41 5.34 -2.26 -6.09
C CYS A 41 4.65 -1.72 -7.35
N ARG A 42 4.01 -2.59 -8.16
CA ARG A 42 3.24 -2.15 -9.33
C ARG A 42 1.89 -1.56 -8.93
N ILE A 43 1.22 -2.17 -7.95
CA ILE A 43 -0.13 -1.79 -7.54
C ILE A 43 -0.12 -0.44 -6.81
N GLU A 44 0.84 -0.18 -5.92
CA GLU A 44 0.90 1.05 -5.11
C GLU A 44 0.95 2.32 -5.95
N HIS A 45 1.63 2.26 -7.10
CA HIS A 45 1.77 3.33 -8.08
C HIS A 45 0.55 3.46 -9.01
N ALA A 46 -0.15 2.36 -9.28
CA ALA A 46 -1.30 2.34 -10.19
C ALA A 46 -2.63 2.65 -9.51
N ILE A 47 -2.75 2.40 -8.20
CA ILE A 47 -4.02 2.48 -7.49
C ILE A 47 -4.35 3.90 -7.01
N SER A 48 -5.60 4.32 -7.21
CA SER A 48 -6.09 5.59 -6.67
C SER A 48 -6.24 5.54 -5.13
N SER A 49 -6.07 6.68 -4.47
CA SER A 49 -6.27 6.80 -3.01
C SER A 49 -7.66 6.35 -2.56
N LYS A 50 -8.69 6.61 -3.38
CA LYS A 50 -10.09 6.19 -3.12
C LYS A 50 -10.25 4.68 -3.16
N SER A 51 -9.61 4.01 -4.12
CA SER A 51 -9.66 2.56 -4.24
C SER A 51 -8.91 1.89 -3.09
N PHE A 52 -7.71 2.39 -2.75
CA PHE A 52 -6.92 1.90 -1.62
C PHE A 52 -7.71 1.96 -0.30
N ALA A 53 -8.33 3.11 0.01
CA ALA A 53 -9.12 3.28 1.23
C ALA A 53 -10.28 2.27 1.33
N ARG A 54 -10.95 1.96 0.20
CA ARG A 54 -12.03 0.97 0.18
C ARG A 54 -11.50 -0.46 0.36
N LEU A 55 -10.41 -0.82 -0.30
CA LEU A 55 -9.79 -2.14 -0.15
C LEU A 55 -9.29 -2.38 1.27
N LYS A 56 -8.62 -1.38 1.87
CA LYS A 56 -8.16 -1.43 3.26
C LYS A 56 -9.32 -1.60 4.24
N LYS A 57 -10.46 -0.96 3.99
CA LYS A 57 -11.67 -1.16 4.80
C LYS A 57 -12.22 -2.57 4.62
N ALA A 58 -12.37 -3.04 3.39
CA ALA A 58 -12.91 -4.38 3.11
C ALA A 58 -12.06 -5.49 3.75
N ALA A 59 -10.73 -5.39 3.66
CA ALA A 59 -9.79 -6.33 4.29
C ALA A 59 -9.93 -6.41 5.83
N LYS A 60 -10.40 -5.35 6.49
CA LYS A 60 -10.64 -5.33 7.94
C LYS A 60 -12.01 -5.89 8.34
N GLN A 61 -12.96 -6.03 7.41
CA GLN A 61 -14.30 -6.54 7.71
C GLN A 61 -14.40 -8.06 7.61
N GLU A 62 -13.36 -8.75 7.15
CA GLU A 62 -13.29 -10.22 7.01
C GLU A 62 -12.71 -10.90 8.28
N GLN A 63 -12.59 -10.18 9.40
CA GLN A 63 -12.10 -10.71 10.68
C GLN A 63 -13.17 -10.77 11.79
N ASP A 64 -14.45 -10.80 11.42
CA ASP A 64 -15.60 -11.05 12.30
C ASP A 64 -16.24 -12.42 11.98
#